data_AF-C4JAA2-F1
#
_entry.id   AF-C4JAA2-F1
#
_cell.length_a   1.000
_cell.length_b   1.000
_cell.length_c   1.000
_cell.angle_alpha   90.00
_cell.angle_beta   90.00
_cell.angle_gamma   90.00
#
_symmetry.space_group_name_H-M   'P 1'
#
loop_
_entity.id
_entity.type
_entity.pdbx_description
1 polymer ?
#
loop_
_entity_poly.entity_id
_entity_poly.type
_entity_poly.pdbx_seq_one_letter_code
_entity_poly.pdbx_strand_id
1 'polypeptide(L)'
;MAAGFKGELSRFQPGVSMAISRLDAWYSDRSGSVESTAAYIIRGLCRRCCLPETILRSMQACIALSAAGDDLDYSLDKCDELVELVGSAESGMMHLFSQQQLQEFLIFEREYLICTMEFEEDRLPCDG
;
A
#
# COMPACT_ATOMS: atom_id res chain seq x y z
N MET A 1 21.53 12.22 -4.39
CA MET A 1 21.55 13.50 -5.13
C MET A 1 20.97 13.24 -6.52
N ALA A 2 19.78 13.76 -6.82
CA ALA A 2 19.22 13.66 -8.17
C ALA A 2 19.51 14.97 -8.92
N ALA A 3 20.25 14.87 -10.02
CA ALA A 3 20.61 15.98 -10.88
C ALA A 3 19.42 16.35 -11.79
N GLY A 4 19.12 17.65 -11.86
CA GLY A 4 17.99 18.19 -12.61
C GLY A 4 18.16 18.13 -14.13
N PHE A 5 17.10 17.76 -14.82
CA PHE A 5 16.97 17.92 -16.26
C PHE A 5 16.18 19.21 -16.56
N LYS A 6 16.81 20.14 -17.26
CA LYS A 6 16.31 21.49 -17.58
C LYS A 6 15.91 21.52 -19.06
N GLY A 7 14.64 21.27 -19.36
CA GLY A 7 14.06 21.41 -20.70
C GLY A 7 12.58 21.77 -20.58
N GLU A 8 12.20 22.97 -21.03
CA GLU A 8 10.84 23.50 -20.94
C GLU A 8 9.93 22.87 -22.01
N LEU A 9 8.99 22.04 -21.57
CA LEU A 9 7.84 21.65 -22.38
C LEU A 9 6.84 22.82 -22.39
N SER A 10 6.44 23.28 -23.57
CA SER A 10 5.70 24.54 -23.82
C SER A 10 4.32 24.70 -23.14
N ARG A 11 3.90 23.76 -22.29
CA ARG A 11 2.69 23.85 -21.44
C ARG A 11 2.91 23.45 -19.99
N PHE A 12 4.15 23.17 -19.58
CA PHE A 12 4.49 22.77 -18.23
C PHE A 12 5.29 23.88 -17.56
N GLN A 13 4.86 24.30 -16.37
CA GLN A 13 5.62 25.27 -15.59
C GLN A 13 6.94 24.63 -15.11
N PRO A 14 8.04 25.40 -15.04
CA PRO A 14 9.32 24.90 -14.53
C PRO A 14 9.15 24.39 -13.09
N GLY A 15 9.49 23.12 -12.82
CA GLY A 15 9.39 22.50 -11.49
C GLY A 15 8.72 21.13 -11.41
N VAL A 16 8.27 20.56 -12.54
CA VAL A 16 7.67 19.21 -12.55
C VAL A 16 8.77 18.14 -12.54
N SER A 17 8.90 17.45 -11.41
CA SER A 17 9.78 16.28 -11.26
C SER A 17 9.11 15.00 -11.82
N MET A 18 9.84 14.22 -12.63
CA MET A 18 9.56 12.81 -12.93
C MET A 18 10.15 11.95 -11.80
N ALA A 19 9.59 10.85 -11.30
CA ALA A 19 8.43 10.05 -11.65
C ALA A 19 8.01 9.25 -10.40
N ILE A 20 6.70 9.03 -10.22
CA ILE A 20 6.17 7.98 -9.34
C ILE A 20 5.23 7.16 -10.23
N SER A 21 5.50 5.87 -10.37
CA SER A 21 4.60 4.91 -11.03
C SER A 21 3.38 4.73 -10.12
N ARG A 22 2.40 5.61 -10.30
CA ARG A 22 1.21 5.68 -9.44
C ARG A 22 0.28 4.53 -9.80
N LEU A 23 -0.01 3.69 -8.81
CA LEU A 23 -1.28 2.97 -8.68
C LEU A 23 -2.42 3.92 -9.07
N ASP A 24 -2.87 3.82 -10.32
CA ASP A 24 -3.87 4.73 -10.85
C ASP A 24 -4.69 4.06 -11.93
N ALA A 25 -5.86 4.64 -12.22
CA ALA A 25 -6.78 4.08 -13.19
C ALA A 25 -6.36 4.42 -14.63
N TRP A 26 -6.38 3.42 -15.51
CA TRP A 26 -6.11 3.54 -16.95
C TRP A 26 -7.24 2.92 -17.77
N TYR A 27 -7.49 3.48 -18.95
CA TYR A 27 -8.32 2.84 -19.95
C TYR A 27 -7.50 1.78 -20.68
N SER A 28 -8.13 0.64 -20.93
CA SER A 28 -7.60 -0.42 -21.78
C SER A 28 -8.52 -0.67 -22.96
N ASP A 29 -7.93 -1.13 -24.06
CA ASP A 29 -8.67 -1.63 -25.20
C ASP A 29 -9.21 -3.05 -24.96
N ARG A 30 -9.91 -3.62 -25.95
CA ARG A 30 -10.45 -4.99 -25.84
C ARG A 30 -9.37 -6.08 -25.75
N SER A 31 -8.13 -5.77 -26.11
CA SER A 31 -6.99 -6.69 -26.00
C SER A 31 -6.30 -6.60 -24.64
N GLY A 32 -6.70 -5.65 -23.78
CA GLY A 32 -6.05 -5.38 -22.50
C GLY A 32 -4.84 -4.45 -22.63
N SER A 33 -4.57 -3.90 -23.81
CA SER A 33 -3.51 -2.91 -24.01
C SER A 33 -3.89 -1.61 -23.33
N VAL A 34 -2.96 -1.04 -22.54
CA VAL A 34 -3.15 0.22 -21.82
C VAL A 34 -3.02 1.38 -22.79
N GLU A 35 -4.06 2.19 -22.94
CA GLU A 35 -4.05 3.30 -23.91
C GLU A 35 -3.73 4.64 -23.25
N SER A 36 -4.52 5.02 -22.25
CA SER A 36 -4.45 6.36 -21.66
C SER A 36 -4.90 6.37 -20.21
N THR A 37 -4.44 7.37 -19.46
CA THR A 37 -4.85 7.55 -18.07
C THR A 37 -6.35 7.89 -18.01
N ALA A 38 -7.05 7.33 -17.03
CA ALA A 38 -8.47 7.59 -16.86
C ALA A 38 -8.78 9.06 -16.50
N ALA A 39 -10.02 9.48 -16.75
CA ALA A 39 -10.48 10.81 -16.34
C ALA A 39 -10.34 11.03 -14.83
N TYR A 40 -10.17 12.28 -14.39
CA TYR A 40 -9.85 12.59 -12.98
C TYR A 40 -10.89 12.04 -11.98
N ILE A 41 -12.18 12.06 -12.34
CA ILE A 41 -13.26 11.52 -11.51
C ILE A 41 -13.10 10.01 -11.34
N ILE A 42 -12.83 9.30 -12.43
CA ILE A 42 -12.65 7.85 -12.43
C ILE A 42 -11.43 7.47 -11.59
N ARG A 43 -10.31 8.19 -11.75
CA ARG A 43 -9.12 8.00 -10.91
C ARG A 43 -9.44 8.20 -9.43
N GLY A 44 -10.16 9.27 -9.08
CA GLY A 44 -10.58 9.53 -7.71
C GLY A 44 -11.44 8.41 -7.11
N LEU A 45 -12.40 7.89 -7.90
CA LEU A 45 -13.26 6.77 -7.50
C LEU A 45 -12.46 5.49 -7.33
N CYS A 46 -11.67 5.08 -8.32
CA CYS A 46 -10.84 3.88 -8.24
C CYS A 46 -9.89 3.94 -7.05
N ARG A 47 -9.30 5.10 -6.75
CA ARG A 47 -8.44 5.24 -5.57
C ARG A 47 -9.21 5.00 -4.27
N ARG A 48 -10.37 5.62 -4.09
CA ARG A 48 -11.19 5.44 -2.87
C ARG A 48 -11.78 4.03 -2.73
N CYS A 49 -12.14 3.40 -3.84
CA CYS A 49 -12.81 2.10 -3.81
C CYS A 49 -11.82 0.93 -3.81
N CYS A 50 -10.69 1.04 -4.50
CA CYS A 50 -9.81 -0.11 -4.74
C CYS A 50 -8.57 -0.10 -3.85
N LEU A 51 -7.96 1.06 -3.56
CA LEU A 51 -6.71 1.07 -2.81
C LEU A 51 -6.90 0.65 -1.34
N PRO A 52 -7.88 1.19 -0.59
CA PRO A 52 -8.15 0.71 0.78
C PRO A 52 -8.43 -0.79 0.81
N GLU A 53 -9.28 -1.27 -0.10
CA GLU A 53 -9.63 -2.69 -0.18
C GLU A 53 -8.40 -3.55 -0.49
N THR A 54 -7.56 -3.13 -1.43
CA THR A 54 -6.33 -3.86 -1.78
C THR A 54 -5.40 -3.96 -0.57
N ILE A 55 -5.24 -2.88 0.18
CA ILE A 55 -4.42 -2.86 1.40
C ILE A 55 -5.01 -3.82 2.46
N LEU A 56 -6.32 -3.74 2.72
CA LEU A 56 -7.00 -4.61 3.68
C LEU A 56 -6.84 -6.10 3.31
N ARG A 57 -7.04 -6.46 2.04
CA ARG A 57 -6.85 -7.84 1.57
C ARG A 57 -5.41 -8.30 1.64
N SER A 58 -4.45 -7.41 1.37
CA SER A 58 -3.03 -7.72 1.54
C SER A 58 -2.69 -7.98 3.01
N MET A 59 -3.16 -7.17 3.95
CA MET A 59 -2.95 -7.41 5.38
C MET A 59 -3.58 -8.73 5.84
N GLN A 60 -4.84 -8.99 5.45
CA GLN A 60 -5.51 -10.27 5.73
C GLN A 60 -4.71 -11.46 5.20
N ALA A 61 -4.19 -11.37 3.96
CA ALA A 61 -3.39 -12.42 3.37
C ALA A 61 -2.07 -12.63 4.14
N CYS A 62 -1.40 -11.54 4.55
CA CYS A 62 -0.16 -11.63 5.31
C CYS A 62 -0.38 -12.31 6.67
N ILE A 63 -1.46 -11.95 7.39
CA ILE A 63 -1.83 -12.58 8.67
C ILE A 63 -2.21 -14.06 8.49
N ALA A 64 -2.90 -14.41 7.40
CA ALA A 64 -3.25 -15.79 7.13
C ALA A 64 -2.01 -16.65 6.79
N LEU A 65 -1.06 -16.08 6.05
CA LEU A 65 0.20 -16.74 5.70
C LEU A 65 1.10 -16.91 6.93
N SER A 66 1.17 -15.91 7.81
CA SER A 66 1.92 -16.00 9.06
C SER A 66 1.38 -17.14 9.94
N ALA A 67 0.06 -17.28 10.05
CA ALA A 67 -0.58 -18.37 10.78
C ALA A 67 -0.35 -19.76 10.17
N ALA A 68 -0.07 -19.84 8.86
CA ALA A 68 0.23 -21.10 8.18
C ALA A 68 1.67 -21.58 8.37
N GLY A 69 2.55 -20.76 8.98
CA GLY A 69 3.95 -21.08 9.24
C GLY A 69 4.89 -20.90 8.05
N ASP A 70 4.40 -20.37 6.93
CA ASP A 70 5.20 -20.08 5.73
C ASP A 70 5.81 -18.67 5.82
N ASP A 71 7.13 -18.56 5.67
CA ASP A 71 7.90 -17.30 5.53
C ASP A 71 7.41 -16.16 6.45
N LEU A 72 7.23 -16.51 7.74
CA LEU A 72 6.67 -15.65 8.77
C LEU A 72 7.36 -14.28 8.84
N ASP A 73 8.71 -14.27 8.84
CA ASP A 73 9.55 -13.07 8.84
C ASP A 73 9.22 -12.14 7.65
N TYR A 74 9.09 -12.71 6.44
CA TYR A 74 8.82 -11.95 5.22
C TYR A 74 7.37 -11.43 5.18
N SER A 75 6.40 -12.23 5.63
CA SER A 75 4.99 -11.82 5.69
C SER A 75 4.79 -10.67 6.70
N LEU A 76 5.50 -10.73 7.83
CA LEU A 76 5.47 -9.70 8.86
C LEU A 76 6.05 -8.37 8.34
N ASP A 77 7.22 -8.41 7.68
CA ASP A 77 7.83 -7.22 7.06
C ASP A 77 6.88 -6.50 6.08
N LYS A 78 6.05 -7.26 5.36
CA LYS A 78 5.08 -6.70 4.42
C LYS A 78 3.92 -5.99 5.11
N CYS A 79 3.48 -6.45 6.27
CA CYS A 79 2.51 -5.74 7.09
C CYS A 79 3.05 -4.41 7.58
N ASP A 80 4.31 -4.35 8.03
CA ASP A 80 4.95 -3.09 8.45
C ASP A 80 5.01 -2.06 7.32
N GLU A 81 5.38 -2.50 6.10
CA GLU A 81 5.37 -1.62 4.91
C GLU A 81 3.96 -1.05 4.64
N LEU A 82 2.91 -1.85 4.82
CA LEU A 82 1.52 -1.40 4.64
C LEU A 82 1.08 -0.44 5.75
N VAL A 83 1.48 -0.69 6.99
CA VAL A 83 1.22 0.19 8.14
C VAL A 83 1.90 1.55 7.94
N GLU A 84 3.17 1.55 7.56
CA GLU A 84 3.90 2.78 7.25
C GLU A 84 3.25 3.53 6.08
N LEU A 85 2.87 2.81 5.02
CA LEU A 85 2.19 3.40 3.86
C LEU A 85 0.89 4.10 4.25
N VAL A 86 0.05 3.50 5.10
CA VAL A 86 -1.22 4.10 5.53
C VAL A 86 -1.00 5.22 6.55
N GLY A 87 -0.08 5.05 7.48
CA GLY A 87 0.23 6.01 8.54
C GLY A 87 0.97 7.27 8.06
N SER A 88 1.70 7.19 6.95
CA SER A 88 2.47 8.31 6.41
C SER A 88 1.58 9.45 5.92
N ALA A 89 1.81 10.65 6.47
CA ALA A 89 1.16 11.88 6.00
C ALA A 89 1.50 12.22 4.54
N GLU A 90 2.67 11.81 4.06
CA GLU A 90 3.11 12.06 2.68
C GLU A 90 2.35 11.21 1.66
N SER A 91 1.97 9.98 2.03
CA SER A 91 1.21 9.10 1.15
C SER A 91 -0.21 9.59 0.90
N GLY A 92 -0.80 10.25 1.91
CA GLY A 92 -2.21 10.65 1.93
C GLY A 92 -3.19 9.48 1.86
N MET A 93 -2.72 8.24 2.05
CA MET A 93 -3.49 7.02 1.83
C MET A 93 -4.64 6.89 2.83
N MET A 94 -4.40 7.27 4.09
CA MET A 94 -5.41 7.28 5.16
C MET A 94 -6.68 8.04 4.77
N HIS A 95 -6.57 9.11 3.99
CA HIS A 95 -7.72 9.93 3.55
C HIS A 95 -8.60 9.25 2.49
N LEU A 96 -8.17 8.11 1.96
CA LEU A 96 -8.97 7.30 1.03
C LEU A 96 -9.87 6.31 1.74
N PHE A 97 -9.54 5.94 2.99
CA PHE A 97 -10.31 4.98 3.77
C PHE A 97 -11.64 5.58 4.23
N SER A 98 -12.71 4.80 4.15
CA SER A 98 -13.89 5.09 4.95
C SER A 98 -13.61 4.83 6.43
N GLN A 99 -14.46 5.38 7.31
CA GLN A 99 -14.33 5.13 8.75
C GLN A 99 -14.38 3.63 9.09
N GLN A 100 -15.27 2.87 8.43
CA GLN A 100 -15.39 1.43 8.64
C GLN A 100 -14.12 0.69 8.20
N GLN A 101 -13.58 1.03 7.03
CA GLN A 101 -12.34 0.42 6.54
C GLN A 101 -11.14 0.76 7.42
N LEU A 102 -11.10 1.97 8.00
CA LEU A 102 -10.03 2.33 8.93
C LEU A 102 -10.14 1.54 10.25
N GLN A 103 -11.36 1.29 10.74
CA GLN A 103 -11.56 0.41 11.90
C GLN A 103 -11.10 -1.01 11.60
N GLU A 104 -11.43 -1.53 10.42
CA GLU A 104 -10.99 -2.85 9.97
C GLU A 104 -9.46 -2.92 9.83
N PHE A 105 -8.84 -1.88 9.27
CA PHE A 105 -7.39 -1.75 9.18
C PHE A 105 -6.71 -1.83 10.56
N LEU A 106 -7.22 -1.10 11.55
CA LEU A 106 -6.68 -1.12 12.92
C LEU A 106 -6.85 -2.49 13.59
N ILE A 107 -7.90 -3.24 13.24
CA ILE A 107 -8.09 -4.61 13.72
C ILE A 107 -7.00 -5.52 13.13
N PHE A 108 -6.73 -5.42 11.82
CA PHE A 108 -5.64 -6.20 11.20
C PHE A 108 -4.26 -5.80 11.73
N GLU A 109 -3.98 -4.52 11.93
CA GLU A 109 -2.73 -4.06 12.54
C GLU A 109 -2.55 -4.68 13.94
N ARG A 110 -3.61 -4.73 14.75
CA ARG A 110 -3.58 -5.38 16.06
C ARG A 110 -3.34 -6.88 15.96
N GLU A 111 -4.02 -7.59 15.06
CA GLU A 111 -3.85 -9.03 14.87
C GLU A 111 -2.43 -9.36 14.41
N TYR A 112 -1.92 -8.60 13.44
CA TYR A 112 -0.54 -8.66 12.99
C TYR A 112 0.45 -8.53 14.15
N LEU A 113 0.33 -7.48 14.98
CA LEU A 113 1.23 -7.27 16.12
C LEU A 113 1.20 -8.40 17.13
N ILE A 114 0.02 -9.00 17.36
CA ILE A 114 -0.10 -10.18 18.24
C ILE A 114 0.68 -11.35 17.64
N CYS A 115 0.52 -11.63 16.35
CA CYS A 115 1.29 -12.69 15.69
C CYS A 115 2.80 -12.45 15.77
N THR A 116 3.26 -11.20 15.64
CA THR A 116 4.68 -10.85 15.82
C THR A 116 5.16 -11.20 17.23
N MET A 117 4.39 -10.81 18.25
CA MET A 117 4.74 -11.07 19.66
C MET A 117 4.77 -12.56 19.98
N GLU A 118 3.78 -13.33 19.50
CA GLU A 118 3.73 -14.78 19.68
C GLU A 118 4.93 -15.47 19.03
N PHE A 119 5.33 -15.03 17.83
CA PHE A 119 6.51 -15.54 17.13
C PHE A 119 7.82 -15.22 17.86
N GLU A 120 7.95 -14.01 18.42
CA GLU A 120 9.12 -13.63 19.21
C GLU A 120 9.22 -14.45 20.50
N GLU A 121 8.09 -14.72 21.16
CA GLU A 121 8.02 -15.55 22.37
C GLU A 121 8.50 -16.98 22.11
N ASP A 122 8.08 -17.60 21.00
CA ASP A 122 8.51 -18.94 20.59
C ASP A 122 10.03 -19.06 20.31
N ARG A 123 10.70 -17.93 20.02
CA ARG A 123 12.15 -17.88 19.75
C ARG A 123 12.98 -17.61 20.99
N LEU A 124 12.38 -17.26 22.12
CA LEU A 124 13.12 -17.08 23.37
C LEU A 124 13.68 -18.44 23.82
N PRO A 125 14.97 -18.53 24.16
CA PRO A 125 15.53 -19.76 24.70
C PRO A 125 14.80 -20.10 26.00
N CYS A 126 14.34 -21.35 26.14
CA CYS A 126 13.92 -21.85 27.44
C CYS A 126 15.15 -21.86 28.34
N ASP A 127 15.30 -20.85 29.22
CA ASP A 127 16.28 -20.90 30.29
C ASP A 127 15.94 -22.12 31.16
N GLY A 128 16.75 -23.17 31.03
CA GLY A 128 16.69 -24.41 31.81
C GLY A 128 17.54 -24.34 33.07
#